data_AF-A0A6N2DQY6-F1
#
_entry.id   AF-A0A6N2DQY6-F1
#
_cell.length_a   1.000
_cell.length_b   1.000
_cell.length_c   1.000
_cell.angle_alpha   90.00
_cell.angle_beta   90.00
_cell.angle_gamma   90.00
#
_symmetry.space_group_name_H-M   'P 1'
#
loop_
_entity.id
_entity.type
_entity.pdbx_description
1 polymer ?
#
loop_
_entity_poly.entity_id
_entity_poly.type
_entity_poly.pdbx_seq_one_letter_code
_entity_poly.pdbx_strand_id
1 'polypeptide(L)'
;MLGTVGVVADHEPSTPSTDRPPIASAGPEADGDARRSQLLAVKLRALVGDHLSGRPGDRPGDRPGDRLGDLLSSAQLPGFAPGAATMVDRQAWVLLDHQTGTQTGQRSGQRPGQRLGSALAWAIRRDATELHLITEADGGQLARRAAEFAFPVTVWLADGRRLLPAGAEPLPEPATAPAGHLALRELIAAGGATPLVEHGVVSGEVRGLEVCRVVDDAEEGPRLEIGVGVHDREAFQMLHGHTPTVESLSRVVDAVREHRVPGAARHPFNRMAAERLLRWRVEDDPSRLGLRTLTAAEPPVPRTSVIEAVPCVARGIDRDGRDVVVVCSSGVDLDVVPYAADARLAAGEVADPGVARTLVVTPARDRLAVTTELAALLVQSLELVSID
;
A
#
# COMPACT_ATOMS: atom_id res chain seq x y z
N MET A 1 75.45 39.51 0.10
CA MET A 1 75.46 40.96 -0.21
C MET A 1 74.36 41.25 -1.22
N LEU A 2 73.84 42.48 -1.25
CA LEU A 2 73.39 43.28 -2.42
C LEU A 2 72.92 42.51 -3.70
N GLY A 3 71.74 42.74 -4.29
CA GLY A 3 70.63 43.67 -3.98
C GLY A 3 69.56 43.73 -5.10
N THR A 4 68.46 44.46 -4.82
CA THR A 4 67.59 45.30 -5.71
C THR A 4 67.99 45.47 -7.20
N VAL A 5 67.13 45.59 -8.25
CA VAL A 5 65.68 45.97 -8.49
C VAL A 5 65.21 45.24 -9.80
N GLY A 6 63.93 45.00 -10.20
CA GLY A 6 62.59 45.19 -9.61
C GLY A 6 61.54 45.87 -10.54
N VAL A 7 60.71 45.11 -11.30
CA VAL A 7 59.56 45.60 -12.13
C VAL A 7 58.39 44.61 -11.94
N VAL A 8 57.32 44.92 -11.18
CA VAL A 8 56.14 45.77 -11.46
C VAL A 8 55.18 45.19 -12.52
N ALA A 9 54.03 44.72 -12.01
CA ALA A 9 52.73 44.64 -12.70
C ALA A 9 51.64 44.78 -11.62
N ASP A 10 50.55 45.49 -11.92
CA ASP A 10 49.62 45.99 -10.90
C ASP A 10 48.66 44.94 -10.30
N HIS A 11 48.03 45.31 -9.18
CA HIS A 11 47.20 44.43 -8.36
C HIS A 11 45.84 45.08 -8.04
N GLU A 12 44.81 44.77 -8.84
CA GLU A 12 43.42 45.07 -8.48
C GLU A 12 42.81 43.92 -7.64
N PRO A 13 42.13 44.21 -6.52
CA PRO A 13 41.57 43.18 -5.64
C PRO A 13 40.24 42.65 -6.20
N SER A 14 40.22 41.37 -6.60
CA SER A 14 38.98 40.71 -7.04
C SER A 14 37.98 40.52 -5.88
N THR A 15 36.82 41.15 -5.96
CA THR A 15 35.69 40.87 -5.06
C THR A 15 35.08 39.49 -5.35
N PRO A 16 34.65 38.72 -4.34
CA PRO A 16 34.04 37.41 -4.56
C PRO A 16 32.65 37.55 -5.21
N SER A 17 32.49 36.99 -6.41
CA SER A 17 31.19 36.96 -7.09
C SER A 17 30.19 36.06 -6.34
N THR A 18 29.06 36.63 -5.92
CA THR A 18 27.95 35.89 -5.31
C THR A 18 27.03 35.29 -6.39
N ASP A 19 27.59 34.52 -7.32
CA ASP A 19 26.81 33.82 -8.34
C ASP A 19 26.29 32.48 -7.79
N ARG A 20 25.13 32.56 -7.11
CA ARG A 20 24.36 31.39 -6.67
C ARG A 20 23.30 31.12 -7.74
N PRO A 21 23.35 29.98 -8.45
CA PRO A 21 22.45 29.75 -9.59
C PRO A 21 20.99 29.82 -9.16
N PRO A 22 20.09 30.36 -10.02
CA PRO A 22 18.69 30.53 -9.67
C PRO A 22 18.04 29.17 -9.37
N ILE A 23 17.23 29.13 -8.33
CA ILE A 23 16.40 27.97 -8.01
C ILE A 23 15.47 27.74 -9.22
N ALA A 24 15.52 26.54 -9.79
CA ALA A 24 14.70 26.19 -10.95
C ALA A 24 13.22 26.42 -10.63
N SER A 25 12.52 27.18 -11.49
CA SER A 25 11.08 27.41 -11.38
C SER A 25 10.34 26.07 -11.40
N ALA A 26 9.43 25.87 -10.45
CA ALA A 26 8.60 24.67 -10.38
C ALA A 26 7.86 24.44 -11.70
N GLY A 27 7.92 23.21 -12.22
CA GLY A 27 7.28 22.83 -13.48
C GLY A 27 5.75 22.81 -13.40
N PRO A 28 5.05 22.72 -14.55
CA PRO A 28 3.58 22.79 -14.61
C PRO A 28 2.89 21.67 -13.81
N GLU A 29 3.53 20.50 -13.64
CA GLU A 29 3.03 19.41 -12.80
C GLU A 29 2.93 19.82 -11.32
N ALA A 30 3.94 20.54 -10.80
CA ALA A 30 3.97 20.99 -9.41
C ALA A 30 2.95 22.11 -9.13
N ASP A 31 2.64 22.95 -10.13
CA ASP A 31 1.55 23.92 -10.04
C ASP A 31 0.18 23.21 -10.08
N GLY A 32 0.06 22.14 -10.88
CA GLY A 32 -1.11 21.24 -10.90
C GLY A 32 -1.37 20.57 -9.54
N ASP A 33 -0.34 19.99 -8.92
CA ASP A 33 -0.44 19.38 -7.58
C ASP A 33 -0.74 20.41 -6.49
N ALA A 34 -0.07 21.56 -6.51
CA ALA A 34 -0.36 22.66 -5.57
C ALA A 34 -1.83 23.13 -5.71
N ARG A 35 -2.33 23.24 -6.95
CA ARG A 35 -3.72 23.58 -7.23
C ARG A 35 -4.68 22.49 -6.78
N ARG A 36 -4.31 21.21 -6.93
CA ARG A 36 -5.09 20.07 -6.42
C ARG A 36 -5.22 20.12 -4.89
N SER A 37 -4.12 20.32 -4.18
CA SER A 37 -4.14 20.46 -2.71
C SER A 37 -5.01 21.64 -2.24
N GLN A 38 -4.98 22.77 -2.94
CA GLN A 38 -5.87 23.91 -2.66
C GLN A 38 -7.36 23.55 -2.80
N LEU A 39 -7.73 22.83 -3.87
CA LEU A 39 -9.13 22.42 -4.11
C LEU A 39 -9.61 21.40 -3.07
N LEU A 40 -8.77 20.44 -2.70
CA LEU A 40 -9.06 19.48 -1.62
C LEU A 40 -9.22 20.19 -0.26
N ALA A 41 -8.38 21.21 0.03
CA ALA A 41 -8.51 22.04 1.23
C ALA A 41 -9.81 22.87 1.26
N VAL A 42 -10.27 23.37 0.12
CA VAL A 42 -11.59 24.05 0.01
C VAL A 42 -12.73 23.05 0.21
N LYS A 43 -12.66 21.87 -0.42
CA LYS A 43 -13.68 20.81 -0.31
C LYS A 43 -13.83 20.28 1.11
N LEU A 44 -12.71 19.98 1.80
CA LEU A 44 -12.70 19.55 3.19
C LEU A 44 -13.41 20.57 4.10
N ARG A 45 -13.09 21.87 3.97
CA ARG A 45 -13.69 22.93 4.79
C ARG A 45 -15.19 23.08 4.55
N ALA A 46 -15.64 22.96 3.30
CA ALA A 46 -17.07 22.96 2.98
C ALA A 46 -17.81 21.78 3.63
N LEU A 47 -17.27 20.55 3.52
CA LEU A 47 -17.86 19.35 4.08
C LEU A 47 -17.91 19.38 5.62
N VAL A 48 -16.81 19.79 6.27
CA VAL A 48 -16.71 19.90 7.73
C VAL A 48 -17.62 21.01 8.26
N GLY A 49 -17.62 22.19 7.62
CA GLY A 49 -18.46 23.32 8.00
C GLY A 49 -19.95 23.02 7.90
N ASP A 50 -20.40 22.42 6.79
CA ASP A 50 -21.79 22.01 6.60
C ASP A 50 -22.21 20.93 7.61
N HIS A 51 -21.37 19.91 7.82
CA HIS A 51 -21.66 18.81 8.74
C HIS A 51 -21.79 19.26 10.20
N LEU A 52 -20.89 20.14 10.66
CA LEU A 52 -20.90 20.64 12.03
C LEU A 52 -22.02 21.67 12.26
N SER A 53 -22.31 22.52 11.28
CA SER A 53 -23.44 23.48 11.34
C SER A 53 -24.82 22.83 11.20
N GLY A 54 -24.89 21.57 10.74
CA GLY A 54 -26.13 20.82 10.51
C GLY A 54 -26.61 19.97 11.69
N ARG A 55 -25.97 20.05 12.86
CA ARG A 55 -26.28 19.17 14.01
C ARG A 55 -27.53 19.66 14.77
N PRO A 56 -28.55 18.80 15.00
CA PRO A 56 -29.77 19.21 15.72
C PRO A 56 -29.49 19.39 17.22
N GLY A 57 -29.39 20.65 17.64
CA GLY A 57 -29.13 21.05 19.04
C GLY A 57 -28.80 22.53 19.18
N ASP A 58 -28.18 23.11 18.15
CA ASP A 58 -27.76 24.52 18.15
C ASP A 58 -28.96 25.48 18.19
N ARG A 59 -28.92 26.43 19.12
CA ARG A 59 -29.90 27.51 19.21
C ARG A 59 -29.61 28.56 18.14
N PRO A 60 -30.65 29.22 17.57
CA PRO A 60 -30.46 30.36 16.66
C PRO A 60 -29.93 31.58 17.43
N GLY A 61 -28.61 31.60 17.65
CA GLY A 61 -27.87 32.60 18.42
C GLY A 61 -26.49 32.09 18.87
N ASP A 62 -26.38 30.79 19.15
CA ASP A 62 -25.13 30.13 19.62
C ASP A 62 -24.32 29.51 18.46
N ARG A 63 -24.63 29.84 17.20
CA ARG A 63 -24.13 29.14 15.99
C ARG A 63 -22.59 29.02 15.97
N PRO A 64 -22.03 27.80 16.02
CA PRO A 64 -20.61 27.59 15.81
C PRO A 64 -20.19 27.93 14.37
N GLY A 65 -21.09 27.71 13.40
CA GLY A 65 -20.81 27.77 11.95
C GLY A 65 -20.17 29.06 11.46
N ASP A 66 -20.55 30.23 11.99
CA ASP A 66 -19.97 31.51 11.56
C ASP A 66 -18.51 31.64 12.06
N ARG A 67 -18.27 31.38 13.36
CA ARG A 67 -16.91 31.41 13.94
C ARG A 67 -16.00 30.28 13.42
N LEU A 68 -16.56 29.09 13.22
CA LEU A 68 -15.85 27.93 12.68
C LEU A 68 -15.56 28.11 11.18
N GLY A 69 -16.47 28.75 10.45
CA GLY A 69 -16.25 29.21 9.08
C GLY A 69 -15.07 30.17 8.99
N ASP A 70 -15.00 31.18 9.87
CA ASP A 70 -13.88 32.12 9.96
C ASP A 70 -12.57 31.43 10.37
N LEU A 71 -12.59 30.54 11.38
CA LEU A 71 -11.42 29.77 11.82
C LEU A 71 -10.87 28.87 10.71
N LEU A 72 -11.74 28.12 10.01
CA LEU A 72 -11.32 27.27 8.89
C LEU A 72 -10.90 28.08 7.65
N SER A 73 -11.50 29.24 7.42
CA SER A 73 -11.14 30.11 6.28
C SER A 73 -9.82 30.83 6.48
N SER A 74 -9.49 31.21 7.72
CA SER A 74 -8.23 31.88 8.08
C SER A 74 -7.08 30.91 8.38
N ALA A 75 -7.36 29.68 8.83
CA ALA A 75 -6.33 28.68 9.06
C ALA A 75 -5.68 28.18 7.76
N GLN A 76 -4.36 28.31 7.67
CA GLN A 76 -3.57 27.59 6.67
C GLN A 76 -3.56 26.10 7.04
N LEU A 77 -4.28 25.28 6.26
CA LEU A 77 -4.41 23.85 6.57
C LEU A 77 -3.03 23.15 6.61
N PRO A 78 -2.73 22.34 7.65
CA PRO A 78 -1.46 21.63 7.71
C PRO A 78 -1.39 20.56 6.61
N GLY A 79 -0.28 20.53 5.86
CA GLY A 79 -0.13 19.64 4.71
C GLY A 79 -0.42 18.16 5.01
N PHE A 80 -1.19 17.53 4.14
CA PHE A 80 -1.44 16.09 4.08
C PHE A 80 -1.45 15.68 2.61
N ALA A 81 -0.29 15.30 2.07
CA ALA A 81 -0.13 15.02 0.63
C ALA A 81 -1.13 13.98 0.05
N PRO A 82 -1.57 12.93 0.79
CA PRO A 82 -2.58 12.00 0.29
C PRO A 82 -4.02 12.54 0.24
N GLY A 83 -4.23 13.86 0.37
CA GLY A 83 -5.57 14.46 0.47
C GLY A 83 -5.57 15.93 0.92
N ALA A 84 -6.41 16.23 1.91
CA ALA A 84 -6.35 17.44 2.73
C ALA A 84 -6.69 17.10 4.19
N ALA A 85 -6.24 17.91 5.14
CA ALA A 85 -6.50 17.68 6.56
C ALA A 85 -6.62 18.98 7.37
N THR A 86 -7.43 18.96 8.43
CA THR A 86 -7.63 20.08 9.37
C THR A 86 -7.84 19.57 10.80
N MET A 87 -7.73 20.47 11.77
CA MET A 87 -8.05 20.20 13.18
C MET A 87 -9.25 21.06 13.58
N VAL A 88 -10.20 20.48 14.32
CA VAL A 88 -11.31 21.19 14.98
C VAL A 88 -11.41 20.65 16.41
N ASP A 89 -11.19 21.48 17.42
CA ASP A 89 -11.33 21.12 18.85
C ASP A 89 -10.67 19.77 19.25
N ARG A 90 -9.42 19.57 18.79
CA ARG A 90 -8.60 18.33 18.88
C ARG A 90 -9.07 17.12 18.08
N GLN A 91 -10.19 17.20 17.37
CA GLN A 91 -10.57 16.21 16.36
C GLN A 91 -9.75 16.43 15.07
N ALA A 92 -9.16 15.38 14.54
CA ALA A 92 -8.55 15.40 13.22
C ALA A 92 -9.62 15.12 12.15
N TRP A 93 -9.71 15.99 11.14
CA TRP A 93 -10.62 15.82 10.00
C TRP A 93 -9.79 15.72 8.72
N VAL A 94 -9.84 14.55 8.05
CA VAL A 94 -8.99 14.23 6.88
C VAL A 94 -9.87 13.84 5.70
N LEU A 95 -9.72 14.53 4.56
CA LEU A 95 -10.31 14.13 3.28
C LEU A 95 -9.26 13.38 2.47
N LEU A 96 -9.53 12.14 2.07
CA LEU A 96 -8.67 11.38 1.17
C LEU A 96 -8.81 11.83 -0.28
N ASP A 97 -7.70 11.86 -1.02
CA ASP A 97 -7.72 12.05 -2.47
C ASP A 97 -7.80 10.72 -3.22
N HIS A 98 -8.90 10.52 -3.96
CA HIS A 98 -9.17 9.33 -4.75
C HIS A 98 -8.53 9.33 -6.16
N GLN A 99 -7.74 10.36 -6.53
CA GLN A 99 -7.15 10.50 -7.88
C GLN A 99 -5.60 10.50 -7.92
N THR A 100 -4.91 10.54 -6.78
CA THR A 100 -3.43 10.57 -6.72
C THR A 100 -2.84 9.18 -7.01
N GLY A 101 -2.88 8.82 -8.30
CA GLY A 101 -2.35 7.58 -8.89
C GLY A 101 -2.53 7.47 -10.41
N THR A 102 -2.97 8.53 -11.11
CA THR A 102 -3.45 8.47 -12.50
C THR A 102 -2.59 9.17 -13.57
N GLN A 103 -1.64 10.04 -13.19
CA GLN A 103 -1.03 10.98 -14.15
C GLN A 103 0.30 10.55 -14.78
N THR A 104 1.04 9.59 -14.24
CA THR A 104 2.40 9.23 -14.70
C THR A 104 2.44 8.11 -15.76
N GLY A 105 1.33 7.85 -16.46
CA GLY A 105 1.23 6.84 -17.53
C GLY A 105 1.25 5.37 -17.05
N GLN A 106 1.90 5.10 -15.93
CA GLN A 106 1.70 3.88 -15.14
C GLN A 106 0.43 4.02 -14.29
N ARG A 107 -0.45 3.01 -14.32
CA ARG A 107 -1.50 2.84 -13.29
C ARG A 107 -0.84 2.41 -11.98
N SER A 108 -0.31 3.36 -11.20
CA SER A 108 0.45 3.07 -9.97
C SER A 108 -0.45 2.85 -8.75
N GLY A 109 -1.11 1.67 -8.71
CA GLY A 109 -1.45 1.00 -7.45
C GLY A 109 -2.31 1.75 -6.44
N GLN A 110 -3.37 2.41 -6.88
CA GLN A 110 -4.43 2.87 -5.97
C GLN A 110 -5.31 1.67 -5.54
N ARG A 111 -4.74 0.76 -4.73
CA ARG A 111 -5.44 -0.30 -3.99
C ARG A 111 -6.64 0.31 -3.24
N PRO A 112 -7.81 -0.34 -3.19
CA PRO A 112 -8.94 0.12 -2.38
C PRO A 112 -8.62 0.33 -0.90
N GLY A 113 -9.33 1.27 -0.28
CA GLY A 113 -9.38 1.47 1.17
C GLY A 113 -8.05 1.80 1.85
N GLN A 114 -7.14 2.45 1.12
CA GLN A 114 -5.84 2.91 1.63
C GLN A 114 -5.92 4.26 2.36
N ARG A 115 -4.75 4.70 2.86
CA ARG A 115 -4.46 6.02 3.47
C ARG A 115 -5.04 6.21 4.88
N LEU A 116 -5.67 5.19 5.48
CA LEU A 116 -6.07 5.19 6.90
C LEU A 116 -4.85 5.28 7.82
N GLY A 117 -3.82 4.49 7.59
CA GLY A 117 -2.56 4.54 8.35
C GLY A 117 -1.82 5.87 8.16
N SER A 118 -1.90 6.44 6.95
CA SER A 118 -1.39 7.79 6.68
C SER A 118 -2.16 8.87 7.44
N ALA A 119 -3.49 8.78 7.51
CA ALA A 119 -4.35 9.72 8.23
C ALA A 119 -4.17 9.63 9.75
N LEU A 120 -4.11 8.41 10.30
CA LEU A 120 -3.76 8.15 11.71
C LEU A 120 -2.38 8.74 12.06
N ALA A 121 -1.37 8.50 11.22
CA ALA A 121 -0.02 9.04 11.38
C ALA A 121 0.08 10.57 11.22
N TRP A 122 -0.95 11.22 10.65
CA TRP A 122 -1.07 12.68 10.62
C TRP A 122 -1.78 13.21 11.88
N ALA A 123 -2.77 12.47 12.39
CA ALA A 123 -3.59 12.82 13.54
C ALA A 123 -2.83 12.68 14.88
N ILE A 124 -2.14 11.55 15.11
CA ILE A 124 -1.40 11.32 16.37
C ILE A 124 -0.25 12.32 16.55
N ARG A 125 0.38 12.76 15.46
CA ARG A 125 1.43 13.80 15.45
C ARG A 125 0.90 15.24 15.69
N ARG A 126 -0.40 15.38 15.98
CA ARG A 126 -1.08 16.63 16.33
C ARG A 126 -1.87 16.50 17.62
N ASP A 127 -1.57 15.47 18.41
CA ASP A 127 -2.25 15.14 19.67
C ASP A 127 -3.78 15.05 19.50
N ALA A 128 -4.24 14.59 18.34
CA ALA A 128 -5.66 14.44 18.05
C ALA A 128 -6.31 13.41 19.00
N THR A 129 -7.55 13.66 19.42
CA THR A 129 -8.31 12.74 20.28
C THR A 129 -9.10 11.70 19.49
N GLU A 130 -9.41 12.00 18.23
CA GLU A 130 -10.13 11.12 17.29
C GLU A 130 -9.85 11.55 15.85
N LEU A 131 -10.17 10.67 14.89
CA LEU A 131 -10.03 10.90 13.45
C LEU A 131 -11.37 10.74 12.73
N HIS A 132 -11.85 11.82 12.11
CA HIS A 132 -12.92 11.80 11.11
C HIS A 132 -12.30 11.66 9.72
N LEU A 133 -12.38 10.46 9.14
CA LEU A 133 -11.84 10.15 7.82
C LEU A 133 -12.94 10.26 6.77
N ILE A 134 -12.81 11.21 5.84
CA ILE A 134 -13.74 11.44 4.74
C ILE A 134 -13.17 10.82 3.45
N THR A 135 -14.01 10.06 2.75
CA THR A 135 -13.68 9.43 1.46
C THR A 135 -14.84 9.57 0.46
N GLU A 136 -14.56 9.28 -0.80
CA GLU A 136 -15.55 9.25 -1.90
C GLU A 136 -15.79 7.83 -2.44
N ALA A 137 -14.97 6.87 -2.01
CA ALA A 137 -15.03 5.44 -2.34
C ALA A 137 -14.52 4.60 -1.16
N ASP A 138 -14.71 3.28 -1.20
CA ASP A 138 -14.16 2.30 -0.25
C ASP A 138 -14.50 2.52 1.23
N GLY A 139 -15.53 3.32 1.52
CA GLY A 139 -15.91 3.70 2.88
C GLY A 139 -16.22 2.50 3.79
N GLY A 140 -16.78 1.43 3.22
CA GLY A 140 -17.10 0.18 3.93
C GLY A 140 -15.85 -0.56 4.42
N GLN A 141 -14.89 -0.83 3.52
CA GLN A 141 -13.59 -1.40 3.85
C GLN A 141 -12.78 -0.50 4.81
N LEU A 142 -12.80 0.83 4.60
CA LEU A 142 -12.15 1.78 5.50
C LEU A 142 -12.77 1.74 6.90
N ALA A 143 -14.10 1.64 7.01
CA ALA A 143 -14.81 1.51 8.28
C ALA A 143 -14.53 0.18 8.99
N ARG A 144 -14.42 -0.94 8.24
CA ARG A 144 -13.99 -2.23 8.81
C ARG A 144 -12.56 -2.14 9.36
N ARG A 145 -11.62 -1.58 8.59
CA ARG A 145 -10.23 -1.38 9.06
C ARG A 145 -10.15 -0.41 10.24
N ALA A 146 -11.01 0.61 10.28
CA ALA A 146 -11.10 1.57 11.37
C ALA A 146 -11.58 0.95 12.69
N ALA A 147 -12.50 -0.02 12.64
CA ALA A 147 -13.03 -0.70 13.83
C ALA A 147 -11.98 -1.52 14.60
N GLU A 148 -10.87 -1.89 13.97
CA GLU A 148 -9.76 -2.62 14.58
C GLU A 148 -8.83 -1.73 15.44
N PHE A 149 -9.07 -0.42 15.48
CA PHE A 149 -8.31 0.56 16.26
C PHE A 149 -9.00 0.96 17.56
N ALA A 150 -8.23 0.97 18.66
CA ALA A 150 -8.63 1.53 19.95
C ALA A 150 -8.56 3.07 19.96
N PHE A 151 -7.80 3.67 19.03
CA PHE A 151 -7.89 5.09 18.72
C PHE A 151 -9.21 5.37 17.97
N PRO A 152 -10.07 6.30 18.42
CA PRO A 152 -11.37 6.51 17.78
C PRO A 152 -11.25 7.01 16.34
N VAL A 153 -11.80 6.25 15.39
CA VAL A 153 -11.90 6.60 13.98
C VAL A 153 -13.35 6.51 13.50
N THR A 154 -13.89 7.60 12.96
CA THR A 154 -15.19 7.61 12.28
C THR A 154 -14.98 7.84 10.79
N VAL A 155 -15.46 6.91 9.95
CA VAL A 155 -15.35 7.01 8.49
C VAL A 155 -16.64 7.60 7.90
N TRP A 156 -16.49 8.49 6.93
CA TRP A 156 -17.57 9.22 6.27
C TRP A 156 -17.47 9.08 4.76
N LEU A 157 -18.58 8.74 4.11
CA LEU A 157 -18.73 8.87 2.66
C LEU A 157 -19.24 10.28 2.34
N ALA A 158 -18.56 10.99 1.43
CA ALA A 158 -18.96 12.31 0.96
C ALA A 158 -19.96 12.20 -0.20
N ASP A 159 -21.24 12.42 0.09
CA ASP A 159 -22.31 12.54 -0.90
C ASP A 159 -22.56 14.02 -1.25
N GLY A 160 -21.86 14.49 -2.29
CA GLY A 160 -21.91 15.88 -2.75
C GLY A 160 -21.34 16.87 -1.72
N ARG A 161 -22.22 17.40 -0.86
CA ARG A 161 -21.87 18.26 0.30
C ARG A 161 -22.21 17.63 1.66
N ARG A 162 -22.80 16.43 1.69
CA ARG A 162 -23.20 15.73 2.91
C ARG A 162 -22.13 14.71 3.30
N LEU A 163 -21.91 14.55 4.60
CA LEU A 163 -21.15 13.43 5.16
C LEU A 163 -22.13 12.39 5.68
N LEU A 164 -22.10 11.19 5.09
CA LEU A 164 -22.87 10.03 5.51
C LEU A 164 -21.93 9.09 6.29
N PRO A 165 -22.32 8.57 7.46
CA PRO A 165 -21.47 7.64 8.20
C PRO A 165 -21.31 6.33 7.42
N ALA A 166 -20.07 5.89 7.21
CA ALA A 166 -19.78 4.60 6.61
C ALA A 166 -19.80 3.50 7.67
N GLY A 167 -20.68 2.51 7.51
CA GLY A 167 -20.67 1.30 8.33
C GLY A 167 -19.55 0.36 7.91
N ALA A 168 -19.03 -0.43 8.85
CA ALA A 168 -18.07 -1.49 8.55
C ALA A 168 -18.72 -2.54 7.62
N GLU A 169 -18.17 -2.68 6.42
CA GLU A 169 -18.61 -3.66 5.43
C GLU A 169 -18.08 -5.06 5.80
N PRO A 170 -18.86 -6.14 5.61
CA PRO A 170 -18.36 -7.51 5.76
C PRO A 170 -17.13 -7.79 4.89
N LEU A 171 -16.41 -8.88 5.20
CA LEU A 171 -15.40 -9.40 4.29
C LEU A 171 -16.08 -9.93 3.01
N PRO A 172 -15.42 -9.82 1.84
CA PRO A 172 -15.94 -10.40 0.61
C PRO A 172 -15.87 -11.93 0.69
N GLU A 173 -16.88 -12.63 0.14
CA GLU A 173 -16.85 -14.10 0.07
C GLU A 173 -15.62 -14.58 -0.74
N PRO A 174 -14.83 -15.55 -0.23
CA PRO A 174 -13.66 -16.06 -0.94
C PRO A 174 -14.00 -16.64 -2.31
N ALA A 175 -13.44 -16.03 -3.36
CA ALA A 175 -13.72 -16.43 -4.74
C ALA A 175 -13.12 -17.81 -5.04
N THR A 176 -13.97 -18.78 -5.39
CA THR A 176 -13.54 -20.14 -5.73
C THR A 176 -13.04 -20.21 -7.17
N ALA A 177 -11.85 -20.79 -7.37
CA ALA A 177 -11.27 -20.95 -8.71
C ALA A 177 -12.06 -21.97 -9.56
N PRO A 178 -12.29 -21.72 -10.88
CA PRO A 178 -12.97 -22.66 -11.75
C PRO A 178 -12.27 -24.02 -11.80
N ALA A 179 -13.04 -25.11 -11.86
CA ALA A 179 -12.49 -26.47 -11.87
C ALA A 179 -11.52 -26.72 -13.04
N GLY A 180 -11.80 -26.13 -14.21
CA GLY A 180 -10.91 -26.17 -15.37
C GLY A 180 -9.59 -25.42 -15.17
N HIS A 181 -9.57 -24.37 -14.32
CA HIS A 181 -8.33 -23.67 -13.96
C HIS A 181 -7.51 -24.48 -12.96
N LEU A 182 -8.19 -25.10 -11.99
CA LEU A 182 -7.55 -25.96 -10.98
C LEU A 182 -6.86 -27.19 -11.61
N ALA A 183 -7.35 -27.69 -12.74
CA ALA A 183 -6.72 -28.79 -13.49
C ALA A 183 -5.31 -28.44 -14.01
N LEU A 184 -5.00 -27.16 -14.28
CA LEU A 184 -3.69 -26.73 -14.78
C LEU A 184 -2.60 -26.65 -13.70
N ARG A 185 -2.94 -26.87 -12.42
CA ARG A 185 -1.96 -26.82 -11.30
C ARG A 185 -0.85 -27.86 -11.44
N GLU A 186 -1.13 -29.03 -12.02
CA GLU A 186 -0.11 -30.06 -12.28
C GLU A 186 0.88 -29.64 -13.37
N LEU A 187 0.40 -28.95 -14.43
CA LEU A 187 1.25 -28.40 -15.49
C LEU A 187 2.17 -27.29 -14.96
N ILE A 188 1.64 -26.42 -14.09
CA ILE A 188 2.41 -25.38 -13.40
C ILE A 188 3.52 -26.00 -12.54
N ALA A 189 3.19 -27.03 -11.75
CA ALA A 189 4.15 -27.74 -10.91
C ALA A 189 5.21 -28.50 -11.75
N ALA A 190 4.81 -29.13 -12.87
CA ALA A 190 5.72 -29.82 -13.79
C ALA A 190 6.72 -28.86 -14.46
N GLY A 191 6.32 -27.60 -14.72
CA GLY A 191 7.23 -26.55 -15.18
C GLY A 191 8.13 -25.97 -14.09
N GLY A 192 8.02 -26.44 -12.84
CA GLY A 192 8.88 -26.02 -11.72
C GLY A 192 8.46 -24.73 -11.01
N ALA A 193 7.26 -24.21 -11.27
CA ALA A 193 6.66 -23.11 -10.53
C ALA A 193 5.71 -23.63 -9.41
N THR A 194 5.51 -22.85 -8.36
CA THR A 194 4.60 -23.18 -7.26
C THR A 194 3.16 -22.77 -7.62
N PRO A 195 2.18 -23.69 -7.72
CA PRO A 195 0.81 -23.37 -8.09
C PRO A 195 -0.01 -22.80 -6.92
N LEU A 196 -0.27 -21.50 -6.97
CA LEU A 196 -1.10 -20.75 -6.01
C LEU A 196 -2.53 -20.51 -6.54
N VAL A 197 -3.42 -20.21 -5.60
CA VAL A 197 -4.75 -19.65 -5.85
C VAL A 197 -4.91 -18.41 -4.98
N GLU A 198 -5.31 -17.29 -5.57
CA GLU A 198 -5.73 -16.07 -4.87
C GLU A 198 -6.94 -15.49 -5.61
N HIS A 199 -8.02 -15.18 -4.89
CA HIS A 199 -9.26 -14.57 -5.40
C HIS A 199 -9.80 -15.28 -6.65
N GLY A 200 -9.88 -16.61 -6.58
CA GLY A 200 -10.35 -17.46 -7.67
C GLY A 200 -9.38 -17.61 -8.85
N VAL A 201 -8.23 -16.92 -8.86
CA VAL A 201 -7.27 -17.03 -9.97
C VAL A 201 -6.16 -18.03 -9.64
N VAL A 202 -5.98 -19.01 -10.51
CA VAL A 202 -4.84 -19.93 -10.47
C VAL A 202 -3.61 -19.29 -11.12
N SER A 203 -2.47 -19.33 -10.43
CA SER A 203 -1.21 -18.78 -10.93
C SER A 203 -0.03 -19.65 -10.52
N GLY A 204 1.11 -19.48 -11.21
CA GLY A 204 2.37 -20.13 -10.85
C GLY A 204 3.41 -19.10 -10.46
N GLU A 205 4.09 -19.32 -9.33
CA GLU A 205 5.15 -18.42 -8.86
C GLU A 205 6.53 -19.06 -8.72
N VAL A 206 7.57 -18.23 -8.81
CA VAL A 206 8.97 -18.59 -8.58
C VAL A 206 9.55 -17.60 -7.57
N ARG A 207 9.81 -18.08 -6.35
CA ARG A 207 10.30 -17.26 -5.23
C ARG A 207 9.50 -15.95 -5.07
N GLY A 208 8.18 -16.04 -5.13
CA GLY A 208 7.27 -14.89 -5.03
C GLY A 208 6.99 -14.10 -6.32
N LEU A 209 7.58 -14.43 -7.46
CA LEU A 209 7.24 -13.79 -8.75
C LEU A 209 6.20 -14.60 -9.50
N GLU A 210 5.08 -13.99 -9.89
CA GLU A 210 4.13 -14.60 -10.84
C GLU A 210 4.83 -14.74 -12.20
N VAL A 211 4.98 -15.99 -12.67
CA VAL A 211 5.57 -16.33 -13.98
C VAL A 211 4.56 -16.92 -14.95
N CYS A 212 3.38 -17.30 -14.47
CA CYS A 212 2.28 -17.72 -15.31
C CYS A 212 0.93 -17.55 -14.59
N ARG A 213 -0.15 -17.40 -15.35
CA ARG A 213 -1.53 -17.20 -14.87
C ARG A 213 -2.50 -17.99 -15.72
N VAL A 214 -3.50 -18.61 -15.11
CA VAL A 214 -4.59 -19.24 -15.86
C VAL A 214 -5.64 -18.19 -16.20
N VAL A 215 -6.15 -18.26 -17.44
CA VAL A 215 -7.25 -17.44 -17.96
C VAL A 215 -8.19 -18.32 -18.78
N ASP A 216 -9.44 -17.90 -18.94
CA ASP A 216 -10.33 -18.49 -19.93
C ASP A 216 -10.08 -17.83 -21.30
N ASP A 217 -9.86 -18.66 -22.32
CA ASP A 217 -10.04 -18.28 -23.72
C ASP A 217 -11.49 -18.49 -24.16
N ALA A 218 -11.96 -17.66 -25.09
CA ALA A 218 -13.35 -17.69 -25.57
C ALA A 218 -13.68 -18.87 -26.50
N GLU A 219 -12.68 -19.49 -27.13
CA GLU A 219 -12.85 -20.61 -28.07
C GLU A 219 -12.23 -21.91 -27.52
N GLU A 220 -11.08 -21.83 -26.85
CA GLU A 220 -10.34 -23.00 -26.32
C GLU A 220 -10.61 -23.33 -24.84
N GLY A 221 -11.20 -22.39 -24.07
CA GLY A 221 -11.43 -22.55 -22.63
C GLY A 221 -10.18 -22.28 -21.77
N PRO A 222 -10.01 -22.94 -20.61
CA PRO A 222 -8.99 -22.57 -19.64
C PRO A 222 -7.57 -22.87 -20.15
N ARG A 223 -6.74 -21.84 -20.29
CA ARG A 223 -5.33 -21.92 -20.74
C ARG A 223 -4.36 -21.26 -19.78
N LEU A 224 -3.10 -21.67 -19.83
CA LEU A 224 -2.01 -21.05 -19.07
C LEU A 224 -1.29 -19.98 -19.91
N GLU A 225 -1.37 -18.72 -19.49
CA GLU A 225 -0.51 -17.67 -20.01
C GLU A 225 0.86 -17.69 -19.28
N ILE A 226 1.97 -17.68 -20.02
CA ILE A 226 3.33 -17.72 -19.49
C ILE A 226 3.99 -16.35 -19.70
N GLY A 227 4.59 -15.78 -18.65
CA GLY A 227 5.26 -14.47 -18.66
C GLY A 227 5.04 -13.66 -17.37
N VAL A 228 5.99 -12.77 -17.08
CA VAL A 228 6.06 -11.93 -15.88
C VAL A 228 5.24 -10.65 -16.06
N GLY A 229 3.94 -10.75 -15.80
CA GLY A 229 2.98 -9.65 -15.95
C GLY A 229 2.44 -9.50 -17.38
N VAL A 230 1.42 -8.65 -17.55
CA VAL A 230 0.55 -8.62 -18.74
C VAL A 230 1.33 -8.54 -20.06
N HIS A 231 2.18 -7.53 -20.25
CA HIS A 231 2.90 -7.32 -21.51
C HIS A 231 3.90 -8.43 -21.87
N ASP A 232 4.46 -9.11 -20.88
CA ASP A 232 5.36 -10.25 -21.12
C ASP A 232 4.55 -11.47 -21.59
N ARG A 233 3.33 -11.65 -21.06
CA ARG A 233 2.39 -12.71 -21.50
C ARG A 233 1.81 -12.44 -22.89
N GLU A 234 1.43 -11.20 -23.17
CA GLU A 234 1.03 -10.75 -24.52
C GLU A 234 2.15 -11.03 -25.54
N ALA A 235 3.39 -10.63 -25.23
CA ALA A 235 4.54 -10.89 -26.09
C ALA A 235 4.87 -12.39 -26.23
N PHE A 236 4.74 -13.17 -25.15
CA PHE A 236 4.97 -14.61 -25.18
C PHE A 236 4.00 -15.34 -26.12
N GLN A 237 2.70 -15.01 -26.03
CA GLN A 237 1.65 -15.55 -26.92
C GLN A 237 1.94 -15.23 -28.39
N MET A 238 2.32 -13.98 -28.71
CA MET A 238 2.67 -13.59 -30.08
C MET A 238 3.87 -14.36 -30.66
N LEU A 239 4.77 -14.88 -29.81
CA LEU A 239 5.99 -15.59 -30.23
C LEU A 239 5.86 -17.11 -30.24
N HIS A 240 4.98 -17.69 -29.42
CA HIS A 240 4.88 -19.15 -29.22
C HIS A 240 3.50 -19.74 -29.55
N GLY A 241 2.47 -18.92 -29.81
CA GLY A 241 1.10 -19.38 -30.04
C GLY A 241 0.35 -19.76 -28.75
N HIS A 242 -0.80 -20.42 -28.91
CA HIS A 242 -1.74 -20.65 -27.81
C HIS A 242 -1.40 -21.86 -26.93
N THR A 243 -0.66 -22.86 -27.42
CA THR A 243 -0.35 -24.11 -26.70
C THR A 243 0.72 -23.92 -25.63
N PRO A 244 0.41 -23.94 -24.32
CA PRO A 244 1.40 -23.73 -23.27
C PRO A 244 2.12 -25.06 -22.97
N THR A 245 3.44 -25.11 -23.17
CA THR A 245 4.23 -26.32 -22.87
C THR A 245 4.95 -26.23 -21.53
N VAL A 246 5.11 -27.38 -20.86
CA VAL A 246 5.91 -27.51 -19.64
C VAL A 246 7.33 -26.96 -19.85
N GLU A 247 7.95 -27.29 -20.99
CA GLU A 247 9.28 -26.78 -21.39
C GLU A 247 9.31 -25.25 -21.50
N SER A 248 8.27 -24.62 -22.04
CA SER A 248 8.16 -23.16 -22.11
C SER A 248 8.06 -22.51 -20.74
N LEU A 249 7.33 -23.12 -19.80
CA LEU A 249 7.29 -22.63 -18.43
C LEU A 249 8.64 -22.81 -17.73
N SER A 250 9.28 -23.99 -17.86
CA SER A 250 10.61 -24.26 -17.29
C SER A 250 11.67 -23.23 -17.72
N ARG A 251 11.69 -22.85 -19.01
CA ARG A 251 12.62 -21.82 -19.53
C ARG A 251 12.47 -20.47 -18.82
N VAL A 252 11.23 -20.04 -18.54
CA VAL A 252 10.97 -18.79 -17.79
C VAL A 252 11.29 -18.97 -16.31
N VAL A 253 10.94 -20.11 -15.73
CA VAL A 253 11.19 -20.46 -14.33
C VAL A 253 12.68 -20.42 -14.01
N ASP A 254 13.53 -21.00 -14.85
CA ASP A 254 14.98 -21.03 -14.62
C ASP A 254 15.64 -19.64 -14.78
N ALA A 255 15.21 -18.83 -15.75
CA ALA A 255 15.65 -17.43 -15.88
C ALA A 255 15.27 -16.57 -14.65
N VAL A 256 14.11 -16.82 -14.03
CA VAL A 256 13.72 -16.15 -12.78
C VAL A 256 14.52 -16.69 -11.59
N ARG A 257 14.80 -18.00 -11.52
CA ARG A 257 15.64 -18.62 -10.47
C ARG A 257 17.06 -18.08 -10.47
N GLU A 258 17.68 -17.88 -11.64
CA GLU A 258 19.02 -17.30 -11.79
C GLU A 258 19.09 -15.91 -11.16
N HIS A 259 18.12 -15.05 -11.45
CA HIS A 259 18.13 -13.67 -10.96
C HIS A 259 17.60 -13.52 -9.52
N ARG A 260 16.75 -14.43 -9.01
CA ARG A 260 16.24 -14.41 -7.62
C ARG A 260 17.12 -15.17 -6.63
N VAL A 261 18.44 -14.98 -6.65
CA VAL A 261 19.35 -15.42 -5.58
C VAL A 261 19.95 -14.23 -4.81
N PRO A 262 20.34 -14.38 -3.53
CA PRO A 262 21.14 -13.38 -2.83
C PRO A 262 22.45 -13.08 -3.59
N GLY A 263 22.79 -11.80 -3.70
CA GLY A 263 24.01 -11.36 -4.41
C GLY A 263 23.93 -11.33 -5.95
N ALA A 264 22.78 -11.68 -6.55
CA ALA A 264 22.57 -11.58 -7.99
C ALA A 264 22.79 -10.14 -8.53
N ALA A 265 23.20 -10.04 -9.79
CA ALA A 265 23.23 -8.77 -10.51
C ALA A 265 21.83 -8.13 -10.57
N ARG A 266 21.76 -6.80 -10.64
CA ARG A 266 20.47 -6.07 -10.67
C ARG A 266 19.68 -6.43 -11.92
N HIS A 267 18.49 -7.01 -11.75
CA HIS A 267 17.59 -7.41 -12.84
C HIS A 267 16.14 -7.06 -12.46
N PRO A 268 15.22 -6.73 -13.41
CA PRO A 268 13.82 -6.48 -13.09
C PRO A 268 13.17 -7.59 -12.23
N PHE A 269 13.48 -8.86 -12.54
CA PHE A 269 12.96 -10.01 -11.78
C PHE A 269 13.34 -10.00 -10.29
N ASN A 270 14.47 -9.40 -9.88
CA ASN A 270 14.85 -9.30 -8.46
C ASN A 270 14.49 -7.96 -7.80
N ARG A 271 13.58 -7.21 -8.43
CA ARG A 271 13.07 -5.91 -7.94
C ARG A 271 11.54 -5.82 -7.87
N MET A 272 10.82 -6.54 -8.74
CA MET A 272 9.36 -6.71 -8.66
C MET A 272 8.96 -7.59 -7.47
N ALA A 273 7.70 -7.57 -7.05
CA ALA A 273 7.12 -8.49 -6.05
C ALA A 273 8.08 -8.84 -4.88
N ALA A 274 8.54 -7.79 -4.18
CA ALA A 274 9.61 -7.86 -3.18
C ALA A 274 9.08 -8.34 -1.83
N GLU A 275 7.85 -7.97 -1.51
CA GLU A 275 7.04 -8.49 -0.40
C GLU A 275 6.73 -9.99 -0.56
N ARG A 276 6.39 -10.48 -1.77
CA ARG A 276 6.27 -11.92 -2.05
C ARG A 276 7.61 -12.65 -2.02
N LEU A 277 8.71 -12.01 -2.43
CA LEU A 277 10.06 -12.57 -2.24
C LEU A 277 10.40 -12.72 -0.75
N LEU A 278 9.97 -11.77 0.08
CA LEU A 278 10.12 -11.84 1.54
C LEU A 278 9.25 -12.95 2.14
N ARG A 279 7.98 -13.10 1.71
CA ARG A 279 7.13 -14.24 2.08
C ARG A 279 7.78 -15.57 1.75
N TRP A 280 8.26 -15.76 0.51
CA TRP A 280 8.90 -17.01 0.11
C TRP A 280 10.08 -17.37 1.02
N ARG A 281 10.90 -16.40 1.44
CA ARG A 281 12.03 -16.62 2.37
C ARG A 281 11.61 -17.06 3.78
N VAL A 282 10.41 -16.73 4.23
CA VAL A 282 9.88 -17.17 5.55
C VAL A 282 8.99 -18.41 5.45
N GLU A 283 8.56 -18.79 4.25
CA GLU A 283 8.00 -20.11 3.97
C GLU A 283 9.10 -21.18 3.85
N ASP A 284 10.25 -20.81 3.28
CA ASP A 284 11.47 -21.64 3.17
C ASP A 284 12.12 -21.90 4.55
N ASP A 285 12.15 -20.90 5.44
CA ASP A 285 12.50 -21.07 6.86
C ASP A 285 11.51 -20.34 7.81
N PRO A 286 10.40 -21.01 8.19
CA PRO A 286 9.44 -20.50 9.17
C PRO A 286 10.02 -20.35 10.58
N SER A 287 11.17 -20.97 10.87
CA SER A 287 11.78 -20.92 12.20
C SER A 287 12.32 -19.53 12.53
N ARG A 288 12.64 -18.70 11.51
CA ARG A 288 12.98 -17.26 11.64
C ARG A 288 11.87 -16.44 12.28
N LEU A 289 10.61 -16.87 12.18
CA LEU A 289 9.44 -16.26 12.81
C LEU A 289 8.97 -16.99 14.09
N GLY A 290 9.71 -18.01 14.53
CA GLY A 290 9.31 -18.90 15.63
C GLY A 290 8.18 -19.86 15.27
N LEU A 291 7.91 -20.10 13.98
CA LEU A 291 6.82 -20.95 13.49
C LEU A 291 7.33 -22.37 13.18
N ARG A 292 6.38 -23.32 13.08
CA ARG A 292 6.59 -24.71 12.64
C ARG A 292 6.27 -24.88 11.16
N THR A 293 5.27 -24.17 10.67
CA THR A 293 4.81 -24.17 9.28
C THR A 293 4.43 -22.74 8.90
N LEU A 294 4.57 -22.42 7.62
CA LEU A 294 4.04 -21.21 7.00
C LEU A 294 3.74 -21.52 5.53
N THR A 295 2.61 -21.04 5.02
CA THR A 295 2.20 -21.19 3.61
C THR A 295 1.45 -19.95 3.13
N ALA A 296 1.52 -19.68 1.83
CA ALA A 296 0.78 -18.60 1.19
C ALA A 296 -0.71 -18.65 1.53
N ALA A 297 -1.30 -17.49 1.76
CA ALA A 297 -2.71 -17.32 2.06
C ALA A 297 -3.31 -16.14 1.26
N GLU A 298 -4.61 -16.18 1.03
CA GLU A 298 -5.32 -15.14 0.26
C GLU A 298 -5.24 -13.78 1.00
N PRO A 299 -4.85 -12.70 0.31
CA PRO A 299 -4.88 -11.36 0.90
C PRO A 299 -6.33 -10.84 1.09
N PRO A 300 -6.59 -9.90 2.01
CA PRO A 300 -7.92 -9.28 2.17
C PRO A 300 -8.34 -8.36 1.00
N VAL A 301 -7.48 -8.18 -0.01
CA VAL A 301 -7.73 -7.37 -1.22
C VAL A 301 -7.00 -7.99 -2.41
N PRO A 302 -7.65 -8.16 -3.58
CA PRO A 302 -7.00 -8.68 -4.79
C PRO A 302 -5.92 -7.74 -5.32
N ARG A 303 -4.87 -8.32 -5.93
CA ARG A 303 -3.81 -7.56 -6.62
C ARG A 303 -4.20 -7.30 -8.08
N THR A 304 -4.08 -6.05 -8.51
CA THR A 304 -4.29 -5.62 -9.89
C THR A 304 -3.06 -5.79 -10.78
N SER A 305 -1.85 -5.88 -10.22
CA SER A 305 -0.60 -6.04 -10.98
C SER A 305 0.53 -6.70 -10.18
N VAL A 306 1.48 -7.30 -10.90
CA VAL A 306 2.74 -7.88 -10.36
C VAL A 306 3.81 -6.79 -10.11
N ILE A 307 3.62 -5.59 -10.65
CA ILE A 307 4.51 -4.43 -10.49
C ILE A 307 4.15 -3.62 -9.24
N GLU A 308 2.91 -3.70 -8.77
CA GLU A 308 2.44 -2.98 -7.59
C GLU A 308 2.97 -3.61 -6.29
N ALA A 309 3.50 -2.77 -5.40
CA ALA A 309 3.83 -3.17 -4.04
C ALA A 309 2.53 -3.36 -3.23
N VAL A 310 2.00 -4.57 -3.21
CA VAL A 310 0.84 -4.97 -2.41
C VAL A 310 1.27 -6.03 -1.40
N PRO A 311 1.26 -5.75 -0.08
CA PRO A 311 1.62 -6.70 0.97
C PRO A 311 0.99 -8.08 0.74
N CYS A 312 1.68 -9.13 1.18
CA CYS A 312 1.20 -10.49 0.97
C CYS A 312 1.11 -11.29 2.26
N VAL A 313 0.15 -12.21 2.27
CA VAL A 313 -0.30 -12.91 3.47
C VAL A 313 0.15 -14.35 3.41
N ALA A 314 0.53 -14.89 4.56
CA ALA A 314 0.77 -16.30 4.77
C ALA A 314 0.14 -16.71 6.12
N ARG A 315 -0.34 -17.94 6.19
CA ARG A 315 -0.89 -18.56 7.42
C ARG A 315 0.03 -19.68 7.87
N GLY A 316 0.27 -19.76 9.17
CA GLY A 316 1.23 -20.67 9.76
C GLY A 316 0.86 -21.07 11.18
N ILE A 317 1.55 -22.08 11.71
CA ILE A 317 1.32 -22.61 13.04
C ILE A 317 2.55 -22.35 13.92
N ASP A 318 2.37 -21.81 15.12
CA ASP A 318 3.47 -21.58 16.07
C ASP A 318 3.95 -22.88 16.74
N ARG A 319 4.99 -22.78 17.59
CA ARG A 319 5.56 -23.94 18.31
C ARG A 319 4.59 -24.62 19.27
N ASP A 320 3.60 -23.89 19.78
CA ASP A 320 2.61 -24.40 20.73
C ASP A 320 1.33 -24.90 20.02
N GLY A 321 1.25 -24.77 18.69
CA GLY A 321 0.15 -25.24 17.87
C GLY A 321 -0.92 -24.20 17.54
N ARG A 322 -0.67 -22.90 17.79
CA ARG A 322 -1.65 -21.83 17.53
C ARG A 322 -1.55 -21.28 16.11
N ASP A 323 -2.68 -20.81 15.60
CA ASP A 323 -2.79 -20.14 14.30
C ASP A 323 -2.15 -18.75 14.29
N VAL A 324 -1.37 -18.47 13.25
CA VAL A 324 -0.62 -17.23 13.05
C VAL A 324 -0.82 -16.69 11.64
N VAL A 325 -1.11 -15.40 11.54
CA VAL A 325 -1.11 -14.66 10.27
C VAL A 325 0.18 -13.86 10.15
N VAL A 326 0.82 -13.95 8.98
CA VAL A 326 2.05 -13.24 8.63
C VAL A 326 1.78 -12.37 7.42
N VAL A 327 2.06 -11.07 7.53
CA VAL A 327 1.91 -10.09 6.45
C VAL A 327 3.29 -9.56 6.08
N CYS A 328 3.79 -9.94 4.92
CA CYS A 328 5.06 -9.45 4.40
C CYS A 328 4.85 -8.15 3.61
N SER A 329 5.69 -7.14 3.85
CA SER A 329 5.72 -5.87 3.12
C SER A 329 7.16 -5.41 2.85
N SER A 330 7.33 -4.47 1.93
CA SER A 330 8.64 -3.93 1.53
C SER A 330 8.53 -2.46 1.15
N GLY A 331 9.50 -1.65 1.56
CA GLY A 331 9.45 -0.19 1.45
C GLY A 331 8.54 0.48 2.50
N VAL A 332 8.33 1.78 2.34
CA VAL A 332 7.55 2.60 3.29
C VAL A 332 6.05 2.49 2.98
N ASP A 333 5.37 1.55 3.63
CA ASP A 333 3.90 1.43 3.61
C ASP A 333 3.33 1.75 5.00
N LEU A 334 2.58 2.85 5.12
CA LEU A 334 1.91 3.25 6.38
C LEU A 334 0.59 2.51 6.59
N ASP A 335 0.00 1.95 5.53
CA ASP A 335 -1.26 1.21 5.57
C ASP A 335 -1.06 -0.29 5.86
N VAL A 336 0.19 -0.76 5.99
CA VAL A 336 0.51 -2.15 6.36
C VAL A 336 -0.12 -2.58 7.70
N VAL A 337 -0.30 -1.65 8.64
CA VAL A 337 -0.94 -1.92 9.94
C VAL A 337 -2.46 -2.11 9.80
N PRO A 338 -3.23 -1.15 9.22
CA PRO A 338 -4.62 -1.39 8.81
C PRO A 338 -4.84 -2.64 7.95
N TYR A 339 -3.94 -2.90 7.00
CA TYR A 339 -4.00 -4.07 6.11
C TYR A 339 -3.82 -5.38 6.87
N ALA A 340 -2.91 -5.43 7.84
CA ALA A 340 -2.67 -6.63 8.63
C ALA A 340 -3.80 -6.94 9.63
N ALA A 341 -4.49 -5.92 10.13
CA ALA A 341 -5.74 -6.11 10.86
C ALA A 341 -6.85 -6.70 9.97
N ASP A 342 -7.03 -6.17 8.76
CA ASP A 342 -7.98 -6.72 7.76
C ASP A 342 -7.63 -8.18 7.37
N ALA A 343 -6.34 -8.50 7.24
CA ALA A 343 -5.86 -9.86 6.96
C ALA A 343 -6.05 -10.82 8.14
N ARG A 344 -5.95 -10.33 9.39
CA ARG A 344 -6.30 -11.10 10.60
C ARG A 344 -7.78 -11.46 10.61
N LEU A 345 -8.66 -10.50 10.29
CA LEU A 345 -10.11 -10.76 10.20
C LEU A 345 -10.40 -11.83 9.13
N ALA A 346 -9.85 -11.67 7.92
CA ALA A 346 -10.05 -12.61 6.81
C ALA A 346 -9.60 -14.05 7.13
N ALA A 347 -8.48 -14.22 7.84
CA ALA A 347 -8.03 -15.54 8.28
C ALA A 347 -8.82 -16.07 9.49
N GLY A 348 -9.40 -15.19 10.31
CA GLY A 348 -10.19 -15.52 11.50
C GLY A 348 -11.51 -16.21 11.19
N GLU A 349 -12.18 -15.85 10.08
CA GLU A 349 -13.40 -16.54 9.61
C GLU A 349 -13.15 -18.01 9.21
N VAL A 350 -11.88 -18.40 9.02
CA VAL A 350 -11.44 -19.74 8.60
C VAL A 350 -10.59 -20.42 9.70
N ALA A 351 -10.66 -19.97 10.96
CA ALA A 351 -9.86 -20.48 12.07
C ALA A 351 -10.71 -20.71 13.34
N ASP A 352 -10.67 -21.93 13.86
CA ASP A 352 -11.25 -22.28 15.17
C ASP A 352 -10.19 -22.99 16.05
N PRO A 353 -9.73 -22.38 17.16
CA PRO A 353 -10.00 -20.99 17.56
C PRO A 353 -9.39 -19.98 16.56
N GLY A 354 -9.88 -18.73 16.60
CA GLY A 354 -9.41 -17.65 15.75
C GLY A 354 -7.91 -17.33 15.91
N VAL A 355 -7.37 -16.58 14.93
CA VAL A 355 -5.95 -16.21 14.81
C VAL A 355 -5.38 -15.69 16.14
N ALA A 356 -4.36 -16.37 16.67
CA ALA A 356 -3.78 -16.07 17.98
C ALA A 356 -2.66 -15.01 17.92
N ARG A 357 -1.98 -14.87 16.78
CA ARG A 357 -0.89 -13.90 16.56
C ARG A 357 -0.93 -13.32 15.15
N THR A 358 -0.59 -12.03 15.03
CA THR A 358 -0.45 -11.35 13.74
C THR A 358 0.90 -10.68 13.65
N LEU A 359 1.71 -11.08 12.66
CA LEU A 359 3.06 -10.57 12.43
C LEU A 359 3.07 -9.72 11.16
N VAL A 360 3.74 -8.56 11.20
CA VAL A 360 4.13 -7.81 10.01
C VAL A 360 5.64 -7.95 9.83
N VAL A 361 6.05 -8.52 8.70
CA VAL A 361 7.44 -8.84 8.37
C VAL A 361 7.94 -7.88 7.30
N THR A 362 9.09 -7.24 7.56
CA THR A 362 9.69 -6.20 6.71
C THR A 362 11.21 -6.33 6.67
N PRO A 363 11.90 -5.82 5.63
CA PRO A 363 13.35 -5.61 5.68
C PRO A 363 13.72 -4.63 6.80
N ALA A 364 14.87 -4.78 7.47
CA ALA A 364 15.17 -4.00 8.69
C ALA A 364 15.16 -2.49 8.46
N ARG A 365 15.60 -2.04 7.27
CA ARG A 365 15.57 -0.64 6.82
C ARG A 365 14.17 -0.03 6.61
N ASP A 366 13.14 -0.87 6.45
CA ASP A 366 11.77 -0.44 6.13
C ASP A 366 10.90 -0.30 7.40
N ARG A 367 11.42 -0.73 8.56
CA ARG A 367 10.77 -0.59 9.88
C ARG A 367 10.92 0.84 10.42
N LEU A 368 9.89 1.66 10.27
CA LEU A 368 9.86 3.03 10.80
C LEU A 368 9.24 3.11 12.21
N ALA A 369 9.62 4.12 13.00
CA ALA A 369 9.01 4.40 14.30
C ALA A 369 7.47 4.55 14.19
N VAL A 370 7.00 5.26 13.16
CA VAL A 370 5.58 5.48 12.90
C VAL A 370 4.77 4.19 12.66
N THR A 371 5.34 3.12 12.11
CA THR A 371 4.59 1.85 12.00
C THR A 371 4.46 1.16 13.35
N THR A 372 5.40 1.40 14.28
CA THR A 372 5.30 0.95 15.68
C THR A 372 4.29 1.80 16.46
N GLU A 373 4.27 3.12 16.25
CA GLU A 373 3.24 4.02 16.79
C GLU A 373 1.84 3.59 16.33
N LEU A 374 1.64 3.34 15.03
CA LEU A 374 0.37 2.87 14.47
C LEU A 374 -0.05 1.49 15.00
N ALA A 375 0.88 0.54 15.13
CA ALA A 375 0.59 -0.79 15.66
C ALA A 375 0.11 -0.76 17.12
N ALA A 376 0.58 0.21 17.91
CA ALA A 376 0.14 0.43 19.29
C ALA A 376 -1.27 1.04 19.41
N LEU A 377 -1.90 1.45 18.29
CA LEU A 377 -3.28 1.95 18.27
C LEU A 377 -4.33 0.85 18.04
N LEU A 378 -3.94 -0.40 17.75
CA LEU A 378 -4.86 -1.50 17.48
C LEU A 378 -5.51 -2.03 18.77
N VAL A 379 -6.75 -2.52 18.68
CA VAL A 379 -7.45 -3.23 19.77
C VAL A 379 -6.77 -4.56 20.08
N GLN A 380 -6.36 -5.30 19.05
CA GLN A 380 -5.60 -6.55 19.16
C GLN A 380 -4.17 -6.34 18.66
N SER A 381 -3.20 -6.69 19.49
CA SER A 381 -1.76 -6.47 19.26
C SER A 381 -1.23 -7.10 17.97
N LEU A 382 -0.19 -6.47 17.41
CA LEU A 382 0.49 -6.87 16.19
C LEU A 382 2.01 -6.83 16.39
N GLU A 383 2.70 -7.90 15.98
CA GLU A 383 4.14 -8.06 16.13
C GLU A 383 4.88 -7.56 14.88
N LEU A 384 5.62 -6.46 15.00
CA LEU A 384 6.54 -5.99 13.95
C LEU A 384 7.84 -6.79 14.02
N VAL A 385 8.15 -7.53 12.95
CA VAL A 385 9.35 -8.36 12.81
C VAL A 385 10.19 -7.89 11.62
N SER A 386 11.51 -7.97 11.74
CA SER A 386 12.44 -7.53 10.69
C SER A 386 13.34 -8.67 10.21
N ILE A 387 13.42 -8.85 8.89
CA ILE A 387 14.11 -9.95 8.21
C ILE A 387 14.85 -9.46 6.97
N ASP A 388 16.15 -9.75 6.92
CA ASP A 388 17.05 -9.48 5.79
C ASP A 388 17.35 -10.74 4.94
#